data_AF-A0A4P6X9R3-F1
#
_entry.id   AF-A0A4P6X9R3-F1
#
_cell.length_a   1.000
_cell.length_b   1.000
_cell.length_c   1.000
_cell.angle_alpha   90.00
_cell.angle_beta   90.00
_cell.angle_gamma   90.00
#
_symmetry.space_group_name_H-M   'P 1'
#
loop_
_entity.id
_entity.type
_entity.pdbx_description
1 polymer ?
#
loop_
_entity_poly.entity_id
_entity_poly.type
_entity_poly.pdbx_seq_one_letter_code
_entity_poly.pdbx_strand_id
1 'polypeptide(L)'
;MAQLLIRQIDDATITRLENLARERKTSVEAVARAAIHQAAQLTVAEKLAIVREMQAWSRGAQIPGAPQTPGIDLIREGRDE
;
A
#
# COMPACT_ATOMS: atom_id res chain seq x y z
N MET A 1 -8.51 -14.05 5.59
CA MET A 1 -7.44 -14.33 6.58
C MET A 1 -6.44 -15.24 5.88
N ALA A 2 -5.16 -14.88 5.83
CA ALA A 2 -4.12 -15.67 5.17
C ALA A 2 -3.11 -16.17 6.21
N GLN A 3 -2.51 -17.33 5.97
CA GLN A 3 -1.50 -17.93 6.86
C GLN A 3 -0.24 -18.27 6.07
N LEU A 4 0.92 -17.98 6.65
CA LEU A 4 2.23 -18.31 6.10
C LEU A 4 3.06 -19.04 7.16
N LEU A 5 3.74 -20.12 6.77
CA LEU A 5 4.69 -20.83 7.63
C LEU A 5 6.10 -20.52 7.15
N ILE A 6 6.93 -19.94 8.03
CA ILE A 6 8.34 -19.66 7.75
C ILE A 6 9.17 -20.70 8.50
N ARG A 7 9.99 -21.46 7.77
CA ARG A 7 10.87 -22.50 8.30
C ARG A 7 12.33 -22.07 8.16
N GLN A 8 13.24 -22.81 8.79
CA GLN A 8 14.69 -22.62 8.68
C GLN A 8 15.15 -21.21 9.10
N ILE A 9 14.49 -20.63 10.12
CA ILE A 9 15.03 -19.46 10.81
C ILE A 9 15.99 -19.97 11.88
N ASP A 10 17.19 -19.39 11.93
CA ASP A 10 18.16 -19.70 12.97
C ASP A 10 17.71 -19.19 14.34
N ASP A 11 18.12 -19.88 15.40
CA ASP A 11 17.70 -19.58 16.77
C ASP A 11 18.06 -18.15 17.19
N ALA A 12 19.22 -17.64 16.75
CA ALA A 12 19.65 -16.28 17.07
C ALA A 12 18.75 -15.22 16.43
N THR A 13 18.22 -15.47 15.24
CA THR A 13 17.23 -14.59 14.61
C THR A 13 15.89 -14.62 15.32
N ILE A 14 15.41 -15.78 15.77
CA ILE A 14 14.20 -15.87 16.60
C ILE A 14 14.37 -15.10 17.91
N THR A 15 15.48 -15.29 18.62
CA THR A 15 15.76 -14.56 19.86
C THR A 15 15.75 -13.05 19.64
N ARG A 16 16.34 -12.57 18.53
CA ARG A 16 16.31 -11.13 18.19
C ARG A 16 14.89 -10.62 17.94
N LEU A 17 14.05 -11.39 17.26
CA LEU A 17 12.64 -11.02 17.03
C LEU A 17 11.83 -10.98 18.33
N GLU A 18 12.04 -11.94 19.22
CA GLU A 18 11.40 -11.97 20.54
C GLU A 18 11.79 -10.77 21.40
N ASN A 19 13.09 -10.44 21.43
CA ASN A 19 13.58 -9.25 22.14
C ASN A 19 12.96 -7.97 21.58
N LEU A 20 12.93 -7.83 20.25
CA LEU A 20 12.32 -6.67 19.59
C LEU A 20 10.82 -6.55 19.90
N ALA A 21 10.10 -7.68 19.91
CA ALA A 21 8.68 -7.71 20.26
C ALA A 21 8.46 -7.28 21.72
N ARG A 22 9.31 -7.74 22.64
CA ARG A 22 9.27 -7.37 24.06
C ARG A 22 9.53 -5.88 24.26
N GLU A 23 10.54 -5.32 23.61
CA GLU A 23 10.86 -3.88 23.65
C GLU A 23 9.67 -3.03 23.17
N ARG A 24 9.01 -3.46 22.10
CA ARG A 24 7.84 -2.78 21.52
C ARG A 24 6.53 -3.10 22.23
N LYS A 25 6.55 -3.91 23.29
CA LYS A 25 5.37 -4.38 24.03
C LYS A 25 4.29 -4.96 23.10
N THR A 26 4.72 -5.77 22.12
CA THR A 26 3.83 -6.38 21.11
C THR A 26 4.20 -7.85 20.88
N SER A 27 3.48 -8.55 20.01
CA SER A 27 3.76 -9.94 19.66
C SER A 27 4.80 -10.06 18.54
N VAL A 28 5.55 -11.16 18.52
CA VAL A 28 6.49 -11.48 17.41
C VAL A 28 5.76 -11.51 16.07
N GLU A 29 4.53 -12.03 16.07
CA GLU A 29 3.65 -12.07 14.90
C GLU A 29 3.30 -10.65 14.40
N ALA A 30 2.99 -9.71 15.29
CA ALA A 30 2.75 -8.33 14.91
C ALA A 30 4.00 -7.65 14.33
N VAL A 31 5.18 -7.93 14.89
CA VAL A 31 6.46 -7.43 14.34
C VAL A 31 6.70 -7.99 12.94
N ALA A 32 6.55 -9.30 12.75
CA ALA A 32 6.73 -9.95 11.45
C ALA A 32 5.72 -9.44 10.42
N ARG A 33 4.45 -9.28 10.82
CA ARG A 33 3.40 -8.72 9.98
C ARG A 33 3.73 -7.31 9.51
N ALA A 34 4.21 -6.45 10.42
CA ALA A 34 4.60 -5.09 10.07
C ALA A 34 5.77 -5.07 9.07
N ALA A 35 6.78 -5.92 9.28
CA ALA A 35 7.91 -6.06 8.37
C ALA A 35 7.47 -6.53 6.97
N ILE A 36 6.56 -7.51 6.90
CA ILE A 36 5.98 -7.99 5.63
C ILE A 36 5.22 -6.86 4.94
N HIS A 37 4.38 -6.10 5.66
CA HIS A 37 3.66 -4.96 5.08
C HIS A 37 4.60 -3.89 4.52
N GLN A 38 5.70 -3.61 5.22
CA GLN A 38 6.70 -2.66 4.75
C GLN A 38 7.41 -3.16 3.50
N ALA A 39 7.77 -4.44 3.46
CA ALA A 39 8.43 -5.05 2.30
C ALA A 39 7.49 -5.22 1.09
N ALA A 40 6.20 -5.44 1.33
CA ALA A 40 5.17 -5.59 0.30
C ALA A 40 4.64 -4.25 -0.24
N GLN A 41 5.26 -3.12 0.11
CA GLN A 41 4.87 -1.85 -0.49
C GLN A 41 5.18 -1.86 -2.00
N LEU A 42 4.21 -1.36 -2.78
CA LEU A 42 4.36 -1.25 -4.22
C LEU A 42 5.59 -0.40 -4.58
N THR A 43 6.39 -0.93 -5.50
CA THR A 43 7.45 -0.17 -6.16
C THR A 43 6.87 0.99 -6.95
N VAL A 44 7.71 1.98 -7.26
CA VAL A 44 7.31 3.11 -8.10
C VAL A 44 6.81 2.63 -9.47
N ALA A 45 7.44 1.61 -10.04
CA ALA A 45 7.05 1.02 -11.31
C ALA A 45 5.64 0.40 -11.26
N GLU A 46 5.34 -0.37 -10.21
CA GLU A 46 4.02 -0.97 -10.01
C GLU A 46 2.94 0.11 -9.78
N LYS A 47 3.25 1.15 -9.01
CA LYS A 47 2.34 2.30 -8.83
C LYS A 47 2.06 2.98 -10.18
N LEU A 48 3.07 3.20 -11.00
CA LEU A 48 2.91 3.81 -12.32
C LEU A 48 2.07 2.92 -13.25
N ALA A 49 2.20 1.59 -13.17
CA ALA A 49 1.37 0.67 -13.94
C ALA A 49 -0.11 0.82 -13.57
N ILE A 50 -0.43 0.87 -12.28
CA ILE A 50 -1.80 1.09 -11.79
C ILE A 50 -2.35 2.44 -12.26
N VAL A 51 -1.56 3.51 -12.18
CA VAL A 51 -1.97 4.85 -12.66
C VAL A 51 -2.26 4.82 -14.16
N ARG A 52 -1.41 4.16 -14.95
CA ARG A 52 -1.62 4.04 -16.41
C ARG A 52 -2.89 3.26 -16.74
N GLU A 53 -3.18 2.20 -16.00
CA GLU A 53 -4.40 1.41 -16.15
C GLU A 53 -5.64 2.25 -15.80
N MET A 54 -5.62 2.96 -14.67
CA MET A 54 -6.69 3.90 -14.30
C MET A 54 -6.90 5.00 -15.35
N GLN A 55 -5.82 5.57 -15.89
CA GLN A 55 -5.90 6.58 -16.94
C GLN A 55 -6.46 6.01 -18.24
N ALA A 56 -6.10 4.77 -18.60
CA ALA A 56 -6.64 4.11 -19.77
C ALA A 56 -8.15 3.87 -19.63
N TRP A 57 -8.59 3.39 -18.47
CA TRP A 57 -10.00 3.23 -18.15
C TRP A 57 -10.74 4.57 -18.18
N SER A 58 -10.18 5.61 -17.54
CA SER A 58 -10.78 6.95 -17.52
C SER A 58 -10.93 7.54 -18.92
N ARG A 59 -9.91 7.41 -19.78
CA ARG A 59 -9.99 7.85 -21.18
C ARG A 59 -11.06 7.08 -21.96
N GLY A 60 -11.23 5.78 -21.71
CA GLY A 60 -12.29 4.98 -22.34
C GLY A 60 -13.71 5.36 -21.89
N ALA A 61 -13.85 5.93 -20.69
CA ALA A 61 -15.12 6.39 -20.14
C ALA A 61 -15.47 7.86 -20.52
N GLN A 62 -14.58 8.58 -21.22
CA GLN A 62 -14.82 9.96 -21.64
C GLN A 62 -15.82 10.03 -22.80
N ILE A 63 -16.77 10.95 -22.71
CA ILE A 63 -17.70 11.26 -23.79
C ILE A 63 -16.97 12.13 -24.84
N PRO A 64 -16.87 11.69 -26.11
CA PRO A 64 -16.19 12.47 -27.14
C PRO A 64 -16.80 13.87 -27.31
N GLY A 65 -15.95 14.90 -27.26
CA GLY A 65 -16.36 16.30 -27.47
C GLY A 65 -16.96 17.00 -26.25
N ALA A 66 -17.15 16.32 -25.13
CA ALA A 66 -17.58 16.96 -23.89
C ALA A 66 -16.39 17.67 -23.21
N PRO A 67 -16.50 18.97 -22.86
CA PRO A 67 -15.45 19.66 -22.11
C PRO A 67 -15.24 18.97 -20.76
N GLN A 68 -13.98 18.62 -20.47
CA GLN A 68 -13.59 18.00 -19.21
C GLN A 68 -13.10 19.08 -18.26
N THR A 69 -13.73 19.21 -17.08
CA THR A 69 -13.22 20.07 -16.02
C THR A 69 -12.11 19.34 -15.26
N PRO A 70 -10.94 19.96 -15.06
CA PRO A 70 -9.89 19.38 -14.23
C PRO A 70 -10.41 19.07 -12.82
N GLY A 71 -10.06 17.90 -12.28
CA GLY A 71 -10.53 17.49 -10.95
C GLY A 71 -10.12 18.46 -9.83
N ILE A 72 -9.04 19.22 -10.00
CA ILE A 72 -8.59 20.24 -9.04
C ILE A 72 -9.56 21.44 -8.96
N ASP A 73 -10.23 21.77 -10.06
CA ASP A 73 -11.17 22.89 -10.11
C ASP A 73 -12.50 22.49 -9.47
N LEU A 74 -12.94 21.24 -9.67
CA LEU A 74 -14.13 20.67 -9.02
C LEU A 74 -14.02 20.62 -7.48
N ILE A 75 -12.81 20.42 -6.94
CA ILE A 75 -12.59 20.32 -5.49
C ILE A 75 -12.61 21.71 -4.82
N ARG A 76 -12.30 22.79 -5.55
CA ARG A 76 -12.32 24.15 -5.02
C ARG A 76 -13.73 24.69 -4.86
N GLU A 77 -14.62 24.43 -5.82
CA GLU A 77 -15.99 24.94 -5.81
C GLU A 77 -16.79 24.49 -4.58
N GLY A 78 -16.54 23.29 -4.03
CA GLY A 78 -17.23 22.79 -2.83
C GLY A 78 -16.62 23.20 -1.47
N ARG A 79 -15.55 24.02 -1.45
CA ARG A 79 -14.88 24.45 -0.21
C ARG A 79 -15.20 25.90 0.18
N ASP A 80 -15.63 26.70 -0.77
CA ASP A 80 -15.88 28.14 -0.61
C ASP A 80 -17.39 28.48 -0.42
N GLU A 81 -18.24 27.46 -0.21
CA GLU A 81 -19.63 27.57 0.30
C GLU A 81 -19.71 27.18 1.80
#